data_AF-A0A1D7YQF3-F1
#
_entry.id   AF-A0A1D7YQF3-F1
#
_cell.length_a   1.000
_cell.length_b   1.000
_cell.length_c   1.000
_cell.angle_alpha   90.00
_cell.angle_beta   90.00
_cell.angle_gamma   90.00
#
_symmetry.space_group_name_H-M   'P 1'
#
loop_
_entity.id
_entity.type
_entity.pdbx_description
1 polymer ?
#
loop_
_entity_poly.entity_id
_entity_poly.type
_entity_poly.pdbx_seq_one_letter_code
_entity_poly.pdbx_strand_id
1 'polypeptide(L)'
;MNQAIKMAELDYGDRDTWFEDNTAYSGKQKIWVDKYLVPYLKVAKTDKLKTGGGEVYAIYFADGSAVSMVPTNGRDWWFFSSNPEKCIADNDYSYRKFMGKCAFAFYYNPTRDEDGKINNAGWNFNPFGYGCNGYSENYLKNDPTYGCYSSSSWHGHCTALIQYNNWKFPKDYPFKVRYR
;
A
#
# COMPACT_ATOMS: atom_id res chain seq x y z
N MET A 1 7.59 -4.28 6.23
CA MET A 1 7.20 -5.01 5.00
C MET A 1 8.40 -5.56 4.23
N ASN A 2 9.30 -4.72 3.67
CA ASN A 2 10.44 -5.23 2.86
C ASN A 2 11.34 -6.26 3.57
N GLN A 3 11.52 -6.16 4.90
CA GLN A 3 12.23 -7.19 5.66
C GLN A 3 11.47 -8.53 5.70
N ALA A 4 10.14 -8.50 5.88
CA ALA A 4 9.32 -9.71 5.85
C ALA A 4 9.36 -10.39 4.48
N ILE A 5 9.31 -9.61 3.39
CA ILE A 5 9.44 -10.13 2.02
C ILE A 5 10.80 -10.81 1.81
N LYS A 6 11.89 -10.23 2.30
CA LYS A 6 13.22 -10.85 2.24
C LYS A 6 13.29 -12.15 3.03
N MET A 7 12.66 -12.22 4.20
CA MET A 7 12.60 -13.47 4.97
C MET A 7 11.78 -14.54 4.24
N ALA A 8 10.66 -14.18 3.63
CA ALA A 8 9.88 -15.09 2.80
C ALA A 8 10.67 -15.58 1.58
N GLU A 9 11.45 -14.71 0.95
CA GLU A 9 12.32 -15.07 -0.18
C GLU A 9 13.39 -16.11 0.21
N LEU A 10 13.89 -16.06 1.44
CA LEU A 10 14.82 -17.08 1.95
C LEU A 10 14.16 -18.46 2.12
N ASP A 11 12.88 -18.49 2.47
CA ASP A 11 12.16 -19.73 2.75
C ASP A 11 11.43 -20.32 1.53
N TYR A 12 11.03 -19.47 0.57
CA TYR A 12 10.19 -19.84 -0.57
C TYR A 12 10.85 -19.59 -1.94
N GLY A 13 12.07 -19.05 -1.97
CA GLY A 13 12.78 -18.70 -3.19
C GLY A 13 12.34 -17.35 -3.77
N ASP A 14 12.73 -17.11 -5.03
CA ASP A 14 12.53 -15.82 -5.71
C ASP A 14 11.07 -15.35 -5.64
N ARG A 15 10.89 -14.08 -5.28
CA ARG A 15 9.59 -13.45 -5.00
C ARG A 15 8.58 -13.46 -6.14
N ASP A 16 9.04 -13.49 -7.38
CA ASP A 16 8.19 -13.57 -8.57
C ASP A 16 7.58 -14.97 -8.79
N THR A 17 8.16 -16.02 -8.17
CA THR A 17 7.65 -17.40 -8.29
C THR A 17 6.45 -17.69 -7.40
N TRP A 18 6.27 -16.91 -6.32
CA TRP A 18 5.19 -17.08 -5.35
C TRP A 18 4.27 -15.86 -5.20
N PHE A 19 4.56 -14.76 -5.89
CA PHE A 19 3.66 -13.62 -5.95
C PHE A 19 2.39 -13.96 -6.77
N GLU A 20 1.24 -13.56 -6.24
CA GLU A 20 -0.05 -13.73 -6.91
C GLU A 20 -0.81 -12.40 -6.94
N ASP A 21 -1.01 -11.84 -8.13
CA ASP A 21 -1.81 -10.61 -8.31
C ASP A 21 -3.31 -10.86 -8.12
N ASN A 22 -3.81 -12.08 -8.38
CA ASN A 22 -5.23 -12.41 -8.28
C ASN A 22 -5.70 -12.72 -6.84
N THR A 23 -5.01 -12.20 -5.83
CA THR A 23 -5.28 -12.49 -4.43
C THR A 23 -6.62 -11.92 -3.94
N ALA A 24 -7.15 -10.87 -4.57
CA ALA A 24 -8.43 -10.26 -4.18
C ALA A 24 -9.66 -11.20 -4.26
N TYR A 25 -9.59 -12.26 -5.07
CA TYR A 25 -10.71 -13.17 -5.27
C TYR A 25 -10.72 -14.34 -4.27
N SER A 26 -11.91 -14.73 -3.82
CA SER A 26 -12.17 -15.99 -3.11
C SER A 26 -11.34 -16.24 -1.85
N GLY A 27 -10.96 -15.19 -1.11
CA GLY A 27 -10.20 -15.32 0.15
C GLY A 27 -8.72 -15.62 -0.03
N LYS A 28 -8.18 -15.54 -1.26
CA LYS A 28 -6.75 -15.79 -1.54
C LYS A 28 -5.83 -14.77 -0.87
N GLN A 29 -6.28 -13.55 -0.61
CA GLN A 29 -5.53 -12.54 0.16
C GLN A 29 -5.08 -13.13 1.50
N LYS A 30 -6.00 -13.79 2.22
CA LYS A 30 -5.70 -14.41 3.52
C LYS A 30 -4.63 -15.48 3.37
N ILE A 31 -4.82 -16.40 2.43
CA ILE A 31 -3.89 -17.53 2.20
C ILE A 31 -2.48 -17.00 1.91
N TRP A 32 -2.38 -16.03 1.02
CA TRP A 32 -1.10 -15.46 0.61
C TRP A 32 -0.43 -14.67 1.74
N VAL A 33 -1.19 -13.79 2.42
CA VAL A 33 -0.70 -12.98 3.53
C VAL A 33 -0.24 -13.85 4.70
N ASP A 34 -1.04 -14.84 5.08
CA ASP A 34 -0.74 -15.71 6.21
C ASP A 34 0.48 -16.61 5.93
N LYS A 35 0.69 -16.99 4.67
CA LYS A 35 1.83 -17.81 4.28
C LYS A 35 3.12 -17.00 4.18
N TYR A 36 3.09 -15.87 3.46
CA TYR A 36 4.31 -15.20 3.04
C TYR A 36 4.67 -13.95 3.87
N LEU A 37 3.74 -13.38 4.64
CA LEU A 37 4.01 -12.15 5.39
C LEU A 37 3.88 -12.30 6.90
N VAL A 38 2.77 -12.89 7.38
CA VAL A 38 2.47 -12.99 8.81
C VAL A 38 3.60 -13.63 9.63
N PRO A 39 4.28 -14.71 9.18
CA PRO A 39 5.35 -15.33 9.97
C PRO A 39 6.54 -14.41 10.27
N TYR A 40 6.73 -13.37 9.46
CA TYR A 40 7.88 -12.47 9.54
C TYR A 40 7.50 -11.05 9.98
N LEU A 41 6.27 -10.86 10.45
CA LEU A 41 5.76 -9.58 10.96
C LEU A 41 5.35 -9.73 12.42
N LYS A 42 5.50 -8.64 13.19
CA LYS A 42 4.96 -8.54 14.54
C LYS A 42 3.47 -8.23 14.48
N VAL A 43 2.66 -9.22 14.15
CA VAL A 43 1.21 -9.09 13.96
C VAL A 43 0.50 -9.14 15.31
N ALA A 44 -0.41 -8.19 15.56
CA ALA A 44 -1.32 -8.25 16.71
C ALA A 44 -2.54 -9.12 16.39
N LYS A 45 -3.12 -8.93 15.21
CA LYS A 45 -4.13 -9.81 14.64
C LYS A 45 -4.20 -9.66 13.13
N THR A 46 -4.84 -10.60 12.47
CA THR A 46 -5.33 -10.45 11.11
C THR A 46 -6.85 -10.54 11.11
N ASP A 47 -7.50 -9.79 10.22
CA ASP A 47 -8.95 -9.76 10.16
C ASP A 47 -9.45 -9.28 8.80
N LYS A 48 -10.75 -9.46 8.56
CA LYS A 48 -11.41 -8.78 7.45
C LYS A 48 -11.60 -7.31 7.78
N LEU A 49 -11.42 -6.45 6.77
CA LEU A 49 -11.66 -5.02 6.83
C LEU A 49 -12.68 -4.64 5.77
N LYS A 50 -13.78 -4.02 6.18
CA LYS A 50 -14.81 -3.53 5.26
C LYS A 50 -14.38 -2.23 4.62
N THR A 51 -14.41 -2.17 3.30
CA THR A 51 -14.07 -0.99 2.49
C THR A 51 -15.24 -0.66 1.56
N GLY A 52 -15.21 0.50 0.89
CA GLY A 52 -16.23 0.83 -0.12
C GLY A 52 -16.21 -0.08 -1.35
N GLY A 53 -15.11 -0.79 -1.60
CA GLY A 53 -14.98 -1.75 -2.69
C GLY A 53 -15.21 -3.22 -2.28
N GLY A 54 -15.61 -3.48 -1.03
CA GLY A 54 -15.80 -4.82 -0.49
C GLY A 54 -14.93 -5.12 0.73
N GLU A 55 -14.91 -6.38 1.16
CA GLU A 55 -14.05 -6.85 2.26
C GLU A 55 -12.64 -7.14 1.74
N VAL A 56 -11.63 -6.67 2.46
CA VAL A 56 -10.21 -7.00 2.21
C VAL A 56 -9.60 -7.66 3.44
N TYR A 57 -8.49 -8.36 3.28
CA TYR A 57 -7.73 -8.89 4.41
C TYR A 57 -6.70 -7.87 4.90
N ALA A 58 -6.68 -7.63 6.21
CA ALA A 58 -5.81 -6.66 6.86
C ALA A 58 -4.97 -7.30 7.97
N ILE A 59 -3.74 -6.84 8.07
CA ILE A 59 -2.79 -7.13 9.14
C ILE A 59 -2.81 -5.94 10.09
N TYR A 60 -3.12 -6.18 11.36
CA TYR A 60 -3.18 -5.16 12.41
C TYR A 60 -1.95 -5.24 13.30
N PHE A 61 -1.41 -4.09 13.66
CA PHE A 61 -0.24 -3.96 14.54
C PHE A 61 -0.65 -3.45 15.93
N ALA A 62 0.21 -3.68 16.92
CA ALA A 62 -0.07 -3.35 18.32
C ALA A 62 -0.22 -1.83 18.59
N ASP A 63 0.36 -0.98 17.74
CA ASP A 63 0.21 0.48 17.80
C ASP A 63 -1.16 0.97 17.27
N GLY A 64 -1.96 0.06 16.70
CA GLY A 64 -3.26 0.34 16.10
C GLY A 64 -3.20 0.76 14.64
N SER A 65 -2.01 0.79 14.02
CA SER A 65 -1.88 0.86 12.56
C SER A 65 -2.25 -0.48 11.91
N ALA A 66 -2.49 -0.45 10.61
CA ALA A 66 -2.80 -1.65 9.83
C ALA A 66 -2.28 -1.54 8.41
N VAL A 67 -2.07 -2.69 7.76
CA VAL A 67 -1.79 -2.77 6.33
C VAL A 67 -2.75 -3.76 5.68
N SER A 68 -3.35 -3.37 4.56
CA SER A 68 -4.27 -4.23 3.82
C SER A 68 -3.95 -4.19 2.33
N MET A 69 -4.36 -5.25 1.64
CA MET A 69 -4.44 -5.25 0.18
C MET A 69 -5.66 -4.42 -0.25
N VAL A 70 -5.71 -4.00 -1.52
CA VAL A 70 -6.92 -3.41 -2.11
C VAL A 70 -7.94 -4.49 -2.50
N PRO A 71 -9.22 -4.14 -2.70
CA PRO A 71 -10.23 -5.13 -3.09
C PRO A 71 -10.13 -5.61 -4.55
N THR A 72 -9.30 -4.98 -5.39
CA THR A 72 -9.29 -5.21 -6.85
C THR A 72 -8.11 -6.02 -7.36
N ASN A 73 -7.00 -6.09 -6.62
CA ASN A 73 -5.76 -6.72 -7.08
C ASN A 73 -4.83 -7.07 -5.89
N GLY A 74 -3.70 -7.70 -6.20
CA GLY A 74 -2.68 -8.12 -5.24
C GLY A 74 -1.50 -7.16 -5.09
N ARG A 75 -1.48 -6.12 -5.92
CA ARG A 75 -0.34 -5.23 -6.11
C ARG A 75 -0.41 -3.95 -5.31
N ASP A 76 -1.61 -3.42 -5.15
CA ASP A 76 -1.83 -2.18 -4.43
C ASP A 76 -2.19 -2.48 -2.98
N TRP A 77 -1.64 -1.66 -2.09
CA TRP A 77 -1.79 -1.84 -0.65
C TRP A 77 -2.08 -0.51 0.02
N TRP A 78 -2.85 -0.56 1.09
CA TRP A 78 -3.14 0.58 1.95
C TRP A 78 -2.50 0.36 3.32
N PHE A 79 -1.67 1.32 3.73
CA PHE A 79 -1.20 1.44 5.10
C PHE A 79 -2.04 2.46 5.84
N PHE A 80 -2.75 2.04 6.87
CA PHE A 80 -3.49 2.89 7.78
C PHE A 80 -2.62 3.26 8.96
N SER A 81 -2.39 4.56 9.14
CA SER A 81 -1.54 5.10 10.23
C SER A 81 -2.17 5.03 11.62
N SER A 82 -3.45 4.65 11.69
CA SER A 82 -4.23 4.48 12.92
C SER A 82 -5.38 3.50 12.64
N ASN A 83 -6.44 3.52 13.46
CA ASN A 83 -7.56 2.59 13.35
C ASN A 83 -8.19 2.63 11.93
N PRO A 84 -8.11 1.53 11.16
CA PRO A 84 -8.55 1.53 9.76
C PRO A 84 -10.07 1.63 9.62
N GLU A 85 -10.85 1.01 10.52
CA GLU A 85 -12.31 1.05 10.46
C GLU A 85 -12.85 2.48 10.62
N LYS A 86 -12.32 3.22 11.59
CA LYS A 86 -12.62 4.64 11.80
C LYS A 86 -12.15 5.49 10.62
N CYS A 87 -10.94 5.26 10.12
CA CYS A 87 -10.43 5.97 8.95
C CYS A 87 -11.36 5.83 7.74
N ILE A 88 -11.86 4.62 7.47
CA ILE A 88 -12.78 4.33 6.37
C ILE A 88 -14.17 4.92 6.64
N ALA A 89 -14.73 4.71 7.83
CA ALA A 89 -16.08 5.15 8.19
C ALA A 89 -16.20 6.68 8.23
N ASP A 90 -15.23 7.39 8.82
CA ASP A 90 -15.20 8.86 8.87
C ASP A 90 -15.03 9.50 7.47
N ASN A 91 -14.77 8.70 6.43
CA ASN A 91 -14.52 9.13 5.06
C ASN A 91 -15.49 8.47 4.04
N ASP A 92 -16.71 8.13 4.48
CA ASP A 92 -17.79 7.59 3.64
C ASP A 92 -17.38 6.35 2.83
N TYR A 93 -16.51 5.52 3.40
CA TYR A 93 -15.97 4.31 2.75
C TYR A 93 -15.25 4.58 1.42
N SER A 94 -14.95 5.84 1.10
CA SER A 94 -14.32 6.22 -0.15
C SER A 94 -12.82 6.36 0.01
N TYR A 95 -12.07 5.52 -0.69
CA TYR A 95 -10.61 5.60 -0.71
C TYR A 95 -10.10 6.97 -1.20
N ARG A 96 -10.86 7.65 -2.06
CA ARG A 96 -10.56 9.02 -2.51
C ARG A 96 -10.60 10.04 -1.38
N LYS A 97 -11.36 9.76 -0.31
CA LYS A 97 -11.53 10.68 0.83
C LYS A 97 -10.50 10.45 1.94
N PHE A 98 -10.03 9.22 2.14
CA PHE A 98 -9.09 8.90 3.23
C PHE A 98 -7.61 8.80 2.82
N MET A 99 -7.31 8.62 1.53
CA MET A 99 -5.93 8.52 1.02
C MET A 99 -5.16 9.82 1.26
N GLY A 100 -3.92 9.71 1.76
CA GLY A 100 -3.09 10.84 2.18
C GLY A 100 -3.50 11.47 3.52
N LYS A 101 -4.60 11.05 4.13
CA LYS A 101 -5.08 11.61 5.42
C LYS A 101 -4.88 10.67 6.59
N CYS A 102 -5.35 9.45 6.44
CA CYS A 102 -5.22 8.39 7.44
C CYS A 102 -4.81 7.04 6.84
N ALA A 103 -4.87 6.90 5.51
CA ALA A 103 -4.26 5.78 4.77
C ALA A 103 -3.27 6.27 3.71
N PHE A 104 -2.29 5.43 3.38
CA PHE A 104 -1.17 5.73 2.48
C PHE A 104 -0.97 4.55 1.52
N ALA A 105 -0.89 4.83 0.22
CA ALA A 105 -0.80 3.81 -0.83
C ALA A 105 0.63 3.29 -1.01
N PHE A 106 0.75 1.98 -1.16
CA PHE A 106 1.97 1.26 -1.51
C PHE A 106 1.71 0.33 -2.70
N TYR A 107 2.77 -0.07 -3.37
CA TYR A 107 2.76 -0.94 -4.53
C TYR A 107 3.79 -2.06 -4.35
N TYR A 108 3.41 -3.28 -4.72
CA TYR A 108 4.25 -4.47 -4.72
C TYR A 108 3.85 -5.37 -5.89
N ASN A 109 4.70 -5.45 -6.90
CA ASN A 109 4.49 -6.30 -8.08
C ASN A 109 5.85 -6.83 -8.52
N PRO A 110 6.39 -7.83 -7.80
CA PRO A 110 7.70 -8.38 -8.09
C PRO A 110 7.63 -9.26 -9.34
N THR A 111 7.65 -8.63 -10.51
CA THR A 111 7.62 -9.32 -11.79
C THR A 111 8.92 -9.10 -12.54
N ARG A 112 9.27 -10.10 -13.36
CA ARG A 112 10.27 -9.96 -14.41
C ARG A 112 9.59 -9.72 -15.75
N ASP A 113 10.27 -9.01 -16.64
CA ASP A 113 9.86 -8.94 -18.05
C ASP A 113 10.21 -10.23 -18.81
N GLU A 114 9.88 -10.26 -20.11
CA GLU A 114 10.15 -11.42 -20.98
C GLU A 114 11.64 -11.77 -21.11
N ASP A 115 12.53 -10.79 -20.89
CA ASP A 115 13.99 -10.97 -20.86
C ASP A 115 14.50 -11.43 -19.48
N GLY A 116 13.63 -11.58 -18.48
CA GLY A 116 13.99 -11.92 -17.11
C GLY A 116 14.48 -10.73 -16.26
N LYS A 117 14.37 -9.49 -16.77
CA LYS A 117 14.80 -8.28 -16.05
C LYS A 117 13.76 -7.88 -15.02
N ILE A 118 14.25 -7.44 -13.87
CA ILE A 118 13.44 -7.04 -12.73
C ILE A 118 12.76 -5.68 -12.99
N ASN A 119 11.45 -5.63 -12.72
CA ASN A 119 10.74 -4.36 -12.60
C ASN A 119 11.09 -3.67 -11.26
N ASN A 120 12.07 -2.77 -11.25
CA ASN A 120 12.53 -2.09 -10.04
C ASN A 120 11.44 -1.29 -9.29
N ALA A 121 10.41 -0.79 -10.00
CA ALA A 121 9.32 -0.05 -9.36
C ALA A 121 8.45 -0.96 -8.48
N GLY A 122 8.25 -2.22 -8.92
CA GLY A 122 7.41 -3.21 -8.23
C GLY A 122 8.16 -4.27 -7.44
N TRP A 123 9.48 -4.40 -7.63
CA TRP A 123 10.27 -5.48 -7.02
C TRP A 123 10.22 -5.44 -5.50
N ASN A 124 10.20 -4.24 -4.91
CA ASN A 124 10.07 -4.04 -3.48
C ASN A 124 8.70 -3.44 -3.15
N PHE A 125 8.30 -3.57 -1.89
CA PHE A 125 7.15 -2.87 -1.34
C PHE A 125 7.48 -1.38 -1.24
N ASN A 126 7.06 -0.62 -2.24
CA ASN A 126 7.42 0.77 -2.45
C ASN A 126 6.21 1.68 -2.32
N PRO A 127 6.40 2.98 -2.02
CA PRO A 127 5.34 3.96 -2.13
C PRO A 127 4.68 3.93 -3.51
N PHE A 128 3.35 4.06 -3.56
CA PHE A 128 2.65 4.12 -4.84
C PHE A 128 3.13 5.33 -5.65
N GLY A 129 3.52 5.11 -6.91
CA GLY A 129 4.13 6.12 -7.79
C GLY A 129 5.66 6.17 -7.77
N TYR A 130 6.33 5.37 -6.92
CA TYR A 130 7.78 5.27 -6.92
C TYR A 130 8.32 4.71 -8.24
N GLY A 131 9.34 5.37 -8.81
CA GLY A 131 10.03 4.91 -10.01
C GLY A 131 9.20 5.01 -11.30
N CYS A 132 8.00 5.59 -11.26
CA CYS A 132 7.24 5.92 -12.46
C CYS A 132 7.93 7.04 -13.27
N ASN A 133 7.74 7.03 -14.59
CA ASN A 133 8.26 8.06 -15.48
C ASN A 133 7.83 9.46 -15.01
N GLY A 134 8.79 10.37 -14.83
CA GLY A 134 8.52 11.73 -14.36
C GLY A 134 8.53 11.92 -12.84
N TYR A 135 9.08 10.95 -12.07
CA TYR A 135 9.26 11.03 -10.61
C TYR A 135 9.97 12.33 -10.17
N SER A 136 9.16 13.34 -9.89
CA SER A 136 9.55 14.68 -9.48
C SER A 136 8.54 15.17 -8.45
N GLU A 137 8.94 16.10 -7.59
CA GLU A 137 8.02 16.65 -6.59
C GLU A 137 6.75 17.22 -7.25
N ASN A 138 6.89 17.94 -8.37
CA ASN A 138 5.76 18.49 -9.12
C ASN A 138 4.81 17.41 -9.65
N TYR A 139 5.33 16.30 -10.16
CA TYR A 139 4.51 15.17 -10.60
C TYR A 139 3.77 14.51 -9.43
N LEU A 140 4.47 14.26 -8.32
CA LEU A 140 3.89 13.65 -7.13
C LEU A 140 2.81 14.54 -6.50
N LYS A 141 2.94 15.86 -6.64
CA LYS A 141 1.92 16.84 -6.24
C LYS A 141 0.76 16.88 -7.23
N ASN A 142 1.02 17.05 -8.52
CA ASN A 142 0.02 17.59 -9.46
C ASN A 142 -0.48 16.62 -10.53
N ASP A 143 -0.10 15.33 -10.50
CA ASP A 143 -0.68 14.36 -11.44
C ASP A 143 -2.23 14.34 -11.34
N PRO A 144 -2.96 14.46 -12.47
CA PRO A 144 -4.42 14.64 -12.45
C PRO A 144 -5.19 13.42 -11.94
N THR A 145 -4.56 12.24 -11.94
CA THR A 145 -5.20 11.01 -11.48
C THR A 145 -4.79 10.70 -10.05
N TYR A 146 -3.48 10.77 -9.79
CA TYR A 146 -2.82 10.20 -8.61
C TYR A 146 -2.12 11.22 -7.74
N GLY A 147 -1.94 12.45 -8.22
CA GLY A 147 -1.24 13.54 -7.51
C GLY A 147 -1.80 13.77 -6.11
N CYS A 148 -0.93 14.12 -5.18
CA CYS A 148 -1.33 14.35 -3.81
C CYS A 148 -2.05 15.70 -3.62
N TYR A 149 -1.74 16.71 -4.44
CA TYR A 149 -2.09 18.13 -4.30
C TYR A 149 -2.79 18.65 -5.57
N SER A 150 -4.00 18.18 -5.88
CA SER A 150 -4.87 18.86 -6.85
C SER A 150 -6.30 18.34 -6.69
N SER A 151 -7.20 18.61 -7.65
CA SER A 151 -8.45 17.86 -7.84
C SER A 151 -8.23 16.40 -8.26
N SER A 152 -7.05 15.83 -7.99
CA SER A 152 -6.68 14.48 -8.33
C SER A 152 -7.71 13.51 -7.80
N SER A 153 -8.06 12.54 -8.63
CA SER A 153 -9.16 11.63 -8.31
C SER A 153 -8.85 10.68 -7.14
N TRP A 154 -7.58 10.39 -6.83
CA TRP A 154 -7.20 9.35 -5.87
C TRP A 154 -6.21 9.76 -4.76
N HIS A 155 -5.30 10.70 -5.01
CA HIS A 155 -4.22 11.05 -4.06
C HIS A 155 -3.23 9.91 -3.75
N GLY A 156 -3.06 8.93 -4.65
CA GLY A 156 -2.16 7.79 -4.47
C GLY A 156 -0.68 8.15 -4.30
N HIS A 157 -0.21 9.26 -4.88
CA HIS A 157 1.19 9.70 -4.80
C HIS A 157 1.59 10.31 -3.45
N CYS A 158 0.67 10.47 -2.50
CA CYS A 158 0.99 11.08 -1.22
C CYS A 158 2.10 10.34 -0.46
N THR A 159 2.14 9.01 -0.50
CA THR A 159 3.20 8.22 0.14
C THR A 159 4.55 8.48 -0.51
N ALA A 160 4.59 8.51 -1.85
CA ALA A 160 5.82 8.77 -2.61
C ALA A 160 6.33 10.20 -2.37
N LEU A 161 5.43 11.18 -2.27
CA LEU A 161 5.80 12.56 -1.92
C LEU A 161 6.42 12.66 -0.52
N ILE A 162 5.85 11.95 0.46
CA ILE A 162 6.40 11.88 1.82
C ILE A 162 7.79 11.22 1.80
N GLN A 163 7.95 10.11 1.07
CA GLN A 163 9.24 9.46 0.88
C GLN A 163 10.26 10.41 0.22
N TYR A 164 9.87 11.11 -0.86
CA TYR A 164 10.69 12.12 -1.55
C TYR A 164 11.18 13.20 -0.59
N ASN A 165 10.35 13.56 0.40
CA ASN A 165 10.65 14.52 1.45
C ASN A 165 11.25 13.87 2.71
N ASN A 166 12.01 12.78 2.56
CA ASN A 166 12.69 12.07 3.65
C ASN A 166 11.74 11.60 4.76
N TRP A 167 10.60 11.03 4.36
CA TRP A 167 9.54 10.57 5.25
C TRP A 167 8.94 11.68 6.15
N LYS A 168 8.97 12.92 5.67
CA LYS A 168 8.33 14.07 6.32
C LYS A 168 7.22 14.61 5.45
N PHE A 169 6.16 15.11 6.11
CA PHE A 169 5.14 15.88 5.42
C PHE A 169 5.76 17.22 4.95
N PRO A 170 5.64 17.57 3.67
CA PRO A 170 6.02 18.89 3.20
C PRO A 170 5.23 19.98 3.91
N LYS A 171 5.77 21.20 3.98
CA LYS A 171 5.10 22.33 4.66
C LYS A 171 3.72 22.64 4.08
N ASP A 172 3.55 22.39 2.80
CA ASP A 172 2.34 22.66 2.03
C ASP A 172 1.37 21.46 1.95
N TYR A 173 1.56 20.42 2.77
CA TYR A 173 0.74 19.20 2.72
C TYR A 173 -0.77 19.49 2.82
N PRO A 174 -1.59 19.01 1.85
CA PRO A 174 -2.96 19.48 1.65
C PRO A 174 -3.92 18.90 2.70
N PHE A 175 -3.47 17.93 3.50
CA PHE A 175 -4.30 17.21 4.43
C PHE A 175 -3.87 17.42 5.87
N LYS A 176 -4.85 17.58 6.75
CA LYS A 176 -4.64 17.36 8.18
C LYS A 176 -4.55 15.86 8.42
N VAL A 177 -3.32 15.37 8.60
CA VAL A 177 -3.05 13.96 8.85
C VAL A 177 -3.54 13.59 10.24
N ARG A 178 -4.23 12.46 10.34
CA ARG A 178 -4.65 11.89 11.62
C ARG A 178 -3.73 10.76 12.01
N TYR A 179 -2.72 11.07 12.82
CA TYR A 179 -1.99 10.10 13.62
C TYR A 179 -2.62 10.04 15.02
N ARG A 180 -2.49 8.90 15.70
CA ARG A 180 -2.77 8.81 17.13
C ARG A 180 -1.80 9.66 17.92
#